data_AF-X0BKP7-F1
#
_entry.id   AF-X0BKP7-F1
#
_cell.length_a   1.000
_cell.length_b   1.000
_cell.length_c   1.000
_cell.angle_alpha   90.00
_cell.angle_beta   90.00
_cell.angle_gamma   90.00
#
_symmetry.space_group_name_H-M   'P 1'
#
loop_
_entity.id
_entity.type
_entity.pdbx_description
1 polymer ?
#
loop_
_entity_poly.entity_id
_entity_poly.type
_entity_poly.pdbx_seq_one_letter_code
_entity_poly.pdbx_strand_id
1 'polypeptide(L)'
;MGKALDLKYAELMRAHPFGTALYLPIPSSQFQPGFIGYFDSTGAWNLIGDITSSSSLPSGLSTIDGTTLKRAPSQKQTWGPKLGNETRGRAIDLSVGLGAIPMLAAAALPFNVSACFRFQADKNHGAVLLTSGPVVHERYYHKEPLLQWMKQNAKNIVKSHPEVRENGLWIITST
;
A
#
# COMPACT_ATOMS: atom_id res chain seq x y z
N MET A 1 13.44 21.53 5.37
CA MET A 1 12.95 20.81 4.17
C MET A 1 11.69 20.05 4.55
N GLY A 2 10.57 20.28 3.87
CA GLY A 2 9.34 19.53 4.12
C GLY A 2 9.51 18.05 3.77
N LYS A 3 8.85 17.15 4.50
CA LYS A 3 8.79 15.73 4.10
C LYS A 3 8.10 15.64 2.73
N ALA A 4 8.58 14.74 1.85
CA ALA A 4 7.89 14.41 0.61
C ALA A 4 6.43 14.02 0.89
N LEU A 5 5.53 14.38 -0.02
CA LEU A 5 4.08 14.25 0.19
C LEU A 5 3.66 12.79 0.44
N ASP A 6 4.33 11.83 -0.19
CA ASP A 6 4.07 10.39 -0.01
C ASP A 6 4.34 9.95 1.43
N LEU A 7 5.47 10.38 2.01
CA LEU A 7 5.81 10.09 3.41
C LEU A 7 4.81 10.73 4.37
N LYS A 8 4.35 11.95 4.06
CA LYS A 8 3.36 12.63 4.88
C LYS A 8 2.00 11.94 4.80
N TYR A 9 1.59 11.49 3.61
CA TYR A 9 0.35 10.75 3.40
C TYR A 9 0.38 9.40 4.13
N ALA A 10 1.46 8.62 3.97
CA ALA A 10 1.67 7.36 4.68
C ALA A 10 1.62 7.54 6.21
N GLU A 11 2.21 8.63 6.73
CA GLU A 11 2.18 8.97 8.15
C GLU A 11 0.76 9.30 8.64
N LEU A 12 0.01 10.12 7.90
CA LEU A 12 -1.38 10.47 8.24
C LEU A 12 -2.30 9.25 8.21
N MET A 13 -2.06 8.36 7.25
CA MET A 13 -2.83 7.15 7.01
C MET A 13 -2.44 6.00 7.96
N ARG A 14 -1.36 6.09 8.75
CA ARG A 14 -0.85 5.00 9.60
C ARG A 14 -1.87 4.31 10.54
N ALA A 15 -3.00 4.93 10.86
CA ALA A 15 -4.08 4.29 11.62
C ALA A 15 -4.87 3.22 10.85
N HIS A 16 -4.83 3.19 9.51
CA HIS A 16 -5.57 2.15 8.81
C HIS A 16 -4.91 0.79 9.04
N PRO A 17 -5.69 -0.30 9.11
CA PRO A 17 -5.16 -1.63 9.44
C PRO A 17 -4.38 -2.30 8.28
N PHE A 18 -4.14 -1.58 7.19
CA PHE A 18 -3.70 -2.14 5.90
C PHE A 18 -2.33 -1.62 5.42
N GLY A 19 -1.23 -2.10 5.99
CA GLY A 19 0.11 -1.84 5.44
C GLY A 19 0.48 -0.35 5.34
N THR A 20 1.24 0.03 4.30
CA THR A 20 1.67 1.41 4.06
C THR A 20 0.82 2.01 2.92
N ALA A 21 0.11 3.10 3.19
CA ALA A 21 -0.63 3.83 2.16
C ALA A 21 0.32 4.58 1.23
N LEU A 22 0.08 4.46 -0.07
CA LEU A 22 0.78 5.19 -1.12
C LEU A 22 -0.08 6.36 -1.57
N TYR A 23 0.53 7.53 -1.76
CA TYR A 23 -0.18 8.71 -2.23
C TYR A 23 -0.47 8.61 -3.74
N LEU A 24 0.48 8.13 -4.52
CA LEU A 24 0.27 7.76 -5.92
C LEU A 24 0.02 6.25 -6.05
N PRO A 25 -1.07 5.84 -6.73
CA PRO A 25 -1.34 4.42 -6.98
C PRO A 25 -0.34 3.86 -7.99
N ILE A 26 0.17 2.66 -7.72
CA ILE A 26 1.06 1.93 -8.62
C ILE A 26 0.26 0.80 -9.27
N PRO A 27 0.40 0.56 -10.59
CA PRO A 27 -0.26 -0.56 -11.25
C PRO A 27 0.13 -1.89 -10.61
N SER A 28 -0.84 -2.79 -10.44
CA SER A 28 -0.59 -4.11 -9.87
C SER A 28 0.43 -4.91 -10.69
N SER A 29 0.54 -4.68 -11.99
CA SER A 29 1.57 -5.31 -12.84
C SER A 29 3.01 -4.96 -12.46
N GLN A 30 3.21 -3.94 -11.61
CA GLN A 30 4.52 -3.47 -11.13
C GLN A 30 4.65 -3.47 -9.61
N PHE A 31 3.57 -3.77 -8.89
CA PHE A 31 3.50 -3.70 -7.44
C PHE A 31 2.60 -4.81 -6.89
N GLN A 32 3.20 -5.99 -6.72
CA GLN A 32 2.54 -7.19 -6.21
C GLN A 32 3.45 -7.90 -5.21
N PRO A 33 2.90 -8.74 -4.32
CA PRO A 33 3.73 -9.55 -3.43
C PRO A 33 4.81 -10.29 -4.24
N GLY A 34 6.06 -10.25 -3.78
CA GLY A 34 7.22 -10.88 -4.43
C GLY A 34 8.06 -9.89 -5.23
N PHE A 35 7.50 -8.73 -5.57
CA PHE A 35 8.21 -7.70 -6.29
C PHE A 35 9.17 -6.98 -5.34
N ILE A 36 10.31 -6.58 -5.88
CA ILE A 36 11.36 -5.88 -5.17
C ILE A 36 11.71 -4.59 -5.89
N GLY A 37 12.05 -3.57 -5.13
CA GLY A 37 12.30 -2.24 -5.67
C GLY A 37 12.62 -1.23 -4.59
N TYR A 38 12.59 0.04 -4.96
CA TYR A 38 12.79 1.14 -4.03
C TYR A 38 11.91 2.33 -4.43
N PHE A 39 11.63 3.18 -3.46
CA PHE A 39 11.03 4.49 -3.72
C PHE A 39 12.16 5.51 -3.82
N ASP A 40 12.23 6.27 -4.91
CA ASP A 40 13.25 7.30 -5.04
C ASP A 40 12.93 8.56 -4.19
N SER A 41 13.80 9.56 -4.26
CA SER A 41 13.63 10.83 -3.54
C SER A 41 12.34 11.60 -3.86
N THR A 42 11.68 11.28 -4.98
CA THR A 42 10.40 11.87 -5.41
C THR A 42 9.20 11.07 -4.93
N GLY A 43 9.42 9.89 -4.33
CA GLY A 43 8.36 8.96 -3.94
C GLY A 43 7.88 8.05 -5.06
N ALA A 44 8.57 8.03 -6.21
CA ALA A 44 8.21 7.14 -7.31
C ALA A 44 8.77 5.74 -7.10
N TRP A 45 7.97 4.73 -7.42
CA TRP A 45 8.36 3.32 -7.33
C TRP A 45 9.24 2.90 -8.50
N ASN A 46 10.40 2.34 -8.19
CA ASN A 46 11.36 1.81 -9.14
C ASN A 46 11.45 0.28 -8.95
N LEU A 47 10.89 -0.46 -9.90
CA LEU A 47 10.88 -1.93 -9.89
C LEU A 47 12.25 -2.47 -10.26
N ILE A 48 12.79 -3.37 -9.43
CA ILE A 48 14.03 -4.13 -9.70
C ILE A 48 13.69 -5.49 -10.32
N GLY A 49 12.62 -6.16 -9.86
CA GLY A 49 12.21 -7.47 -10.38
C GLY A 49 11.23 -8.21 -9.47
N ASP A 50 10.95 -9.47 -9.78
CA ASP A 50 10.11 -10.39 -9.00
C ASP A 50 10.92 -11.61 -8.53
N ILE A 51 11.05 -11.76 -7.22
CA ILE A 51 11.84 -12.85 -6.61
C ILE A 51 11.29 -14.25 -6.88
N THR A 52 10.04 -14.34 -7.34
CA THR A 52 9.41 -15.61 -7.71
C THR A 52 9.62 -15.99 -9.17
N SER A 53 10.18 -15.09 -9.98
CA SER A 53 10.39 -15.29 -11.41
C SER A 53 11.83 -14.98 -11.81
N SER A 54 12.58 -16.04 -12.17
CA SER A 54 14.00 -15.93 -12.53
C SER A 54 14.24 -15.09 -13.77
N SER A 55 13.28 -15.02 -14.69
CA SER A 55 13.38 -14.20 -15.90
C SER A 55 13.27 -12.70 -15.63
N SER A 56 12.72 -12.32 -14.47
CA SER A 56 12.50 -10.91 -14.10
C SER A 56 13.60 -10.35 -13.20
N LEU A 57 14.44 -11.20 -12.61
CA LEU A 57 15.49 -10.76 -11.70
C LEU A 57 16.76 -10.37 -12.47
N PRO A 58 17.46 -9.30 -12.01
CA PRO A 58 18.80 -9.00 -12.46
C PRO A 58 19.74 -10.21 -12.31
N SER A 59 20.69 -10.35 -13.24
CA SER A 59 21.68 -11.42 -13.22
C SER A 59 22.47 -11.42 -11.91
N GLY A 60 22.61 -12.60 -11.29
CA GLY A 60 23.33 -12.76 -10.02
C GLY A 60 22.47 -12.65 -8.76
N LEU A 61 21.15 -12.49 -8.89
CA LEU A 61 20.19 -12.67 -7.79
C LEU A 61 19.57 -14.07 -7.86
N SER A 62 19.41 -14.72 -6.71
CA SER A 62 18.69 -15.99 -6.61
C SER A 62 17.17 -15.77 -6.62
N THR A 63 16.39 -16.76 -7.05
CA THR A 63 14.93 -16.78 -6.83
C THR A 63 14.57 -17.54 -5.56
N ILE A 64 13.36 -17.32 -5.06
CA ILE A 64 12.73 -18.19 -4.06
C ILE A 64 11.70 -19.07 -4.77
N ASP A 65 11.72 -20.37 -4.49
CA ASP A 65 10.75 -21.30 -5.04
C ASP A 65 9.35 -21.16 -4.38
N GLY A 66 8.32 -21.57 -5.11
CA GLY A 66 6.93 -21.49 -4.65
C GLY A 66 6.59 -22.48 -3.51
N THR A 67 7.45 -23.47 -3.26
CA THR A 67 7.32 -24.42 -2.15
C THR A 67 7.71 -23.77 -0.82
N THR A 68 8.75 -22.91 -0.82
CA THR A 68 9.18 -22.14 0.35
C THR A 68 8.31 -20.90 0.57
N LEU A 69 7.93 -20.20 -0.52
CA LEU A 69 7.17 -18.95 -0.45
C LEU A 69 5.71 -19.14 -0.90
N LYS A 70 4.82 -19.42 0.07
CA LYS A 70 3.41 -19.71 -0.20
C LYS A 70 2.53 -18.45 -0.19
N ARG A 71 1.88 -18.16 -1.32
CA ARG A 71 0.83 -17.12 -1.42
C ARG A 71 -0.44 -17.54 -0.68
N ALA A 72 -1.08 -16.59 -0.01
CA ALA A 72 -2.44 -16.76 0.47
C ALA A 72 -3.44 -16.54 -0.67
N PRO A 73 -4.65 -17.12 -0.60
CA PRO A 73 -5.71 -16.85 -1.56
C PRO A 73 -6.04 -15.35 -1.62
N SER A 74 -6.17 -14.80 -2.83
CA SER A 74 -6.54 -13.40 -3.04
C SER A 74 -7.96 -13.14 -2.50
N GLN A 75 -8.13 -12.06 -1.74
CA GLN A 75 -9.42 -11.70 -1.14
C GLN A 75 -9.99 -10.47 -1.82
N LYS A 76 -11.23 -10.56 -2.32
CA LYS A 76 -11.95 -9.40 -2.87
C LYS A 76 -12.80 -8.77 -1.78
N GLN A 77 -12.66 -7.46 -1.61
CA GLN A 77 -13.39 -6.70 -0.58
C GLN A 77 -13.90 -5.39 -1.16
N THR A 78 -15.02 -4.89 -0.65
CA THR A 78 -15.44 -3.51 -0.91
C THR A 78 -15.07 -2.68 0.31
N TRP A 79 -14.37 -1.58 0.08
CA TRP A 79 -14.01 -0.65 1.15
C TRP A 79 -14.93 0.56 1.10
N GLY A 80 -15.41 1.01 2.26
CA GLY A 80 -15.83 2.40 2.44
C GLY A 80 -14.61 3.32 2.61
N PRO A 81 -14.81 4.64 2.75
CA PRO A 81 -13.73 5.59 2.98
C PRO A 81 -12.80 5.16 4.11
N LYS A 82 -11.48 5.15 3.86
CA LYS A 82 -10.48 4.95 4.91
C LYS A 82 -9.92 6.31 5.33
N LEU A 83 -10.00 6.60 6.62
CA LEU A 83 -9.63 7.89 7.19
C LEU A 83 -8.26 7.79 7.87
N GLY A 84 -7.47 8.84 7.74
CA GLY A 84 -6.26 9.02 8.53
C GLY A 84 -6.56 9.35 10.00
N ASN A 85 -5.52 9.30 10.83
CA ASN A 85 -5.59 9.49 12.29
C ASN A 85 -6.34 10.76 12.72
N GLU A 86 -6.15 11.85 11.98
CA GLU A 86 -6.68 13.17 12.32
C GLU A 86 -7.84 13.57 11.39
N THR A 87 -8.52 12.61 10.76
CA THR A 87 -9.60 12.88 9.80
C THR A 87 -10.90 12.24 10.24
N ARG A 88 -11.97 13.04 10.25
CA ARG A 88 -13.35 12.59 10.48
C ARG A 88 -14.14 12.60 9.20
N GLY A 89 -14.98 11.59 9.02
CA GLY A 89 -15.93 11.51 7.91
C GLY A 89 -17.37 11.53 8.43
N ARG A 90 -18.26 12.17 7.69
CA ARG A 90 -19.72 12.06 7.85
C ARG A 90 -20.37 11.77 6.50
N ALA A 91 -21.27 10.80 6.46
CA ALA A 91 -22.14 10.59 5.31
C ALA A 91 -23.26 11.64 5.34
N ILE A 92 -23.68 12.10 4.17
CA ILE A 92 -24.83 12.99 3.96
C ILE A 92 -25.70 12.28 2.93
N ASP A 93 -26.89 11.88 3.36
CA ASP A 93 -27.92 11.29 2.53
C ASP A 93 -28.61 12.45 1.83
N LEU A 94 -28.48 12.47 0.51
CA LEU A 94 -29.04 13.51 -0.34
C LEU A 94 -30.57 13.39 -0.46
N SER A 95 -31.15 12.25 -0.05
CA SER A 95 -32.60 11.99 -0.11
C SER A 95 -33.35 12.47 1.14
N VAL A 96 -32.66 12.72 2.25
CA VAL A 96 -33.26 13.17 3.52
C VAL A 96 -32.56 14.46 3.94
N GLY A 97 -33.16 15.60 3.63
CA GLY A 97 -32.59 16.93 3.91
C GLY A 97 -32.05 17.05 5.33
N LEU A 98 -30.76 17.41 5.44
CA LEU A 98 -30.04 17.89 6.63
C LEU A 98 -30.47 17.27 7.99
N GLY A 99 -30.73 15.96 8.03
CA GLY A 99 -30.98 15.20 9.25
C GLY A 99 -29.76 14.37 9.61
N ALA A 100 -29.23 14.52 10.83
CA ALA A 100 -27.95 13.98 11.29
C ALA A 100 -27.75 12.48 10.96
N ILE A 101 -26.66 12.20 10.24
CA ILE A 101 -26.24 10.84 9.86
C ILE A 101 -25.02 10.45 10.70
N PRO A 102 -24.92 9.19 11.14
CA PRO A 102 -23.83 8.70 11.99
C PRO A 102 -22.44 9.12 11.46
N MET A 103 -21.54 9.46 12.39
CA MET A 103 -20.11 9.60 12.07
C MET A 103 -19.64 8.32 11.40
N LEU A 104 -18.96 8.44 10.25
CA LEU A 104 -18.25 7.34 9.61
C LEU A 104 -17.02 7.02 10.47
N ALA A 105 -17.25 6.37 11.61
CA ALA A 105 -16.21 5.75 12.37
C ALA A 105 -15.76 4.49 11.61
N ALA A 106 -14.84 4.65 10.66
CA ALA A 106 -14.04 3.59 10.01
C ALA A 106 -14.78 2.35 9.45
N ALA A 107 -16.12 2.33 9.46
CA ALA A 107 -16.94 1.19 9.14
C ALA A 107 -17.37 1.28 7.68
N ALA A 108 -16.59 0.61 6.83
CA ALA A 108 -16.96 -0.22 5.68
C ALA A 108 -18.33 -0.08 4.98
N LEU A 109 -18.99 1.08 4.95
CA LEU A 109 -20.21 1.26 4.16
C LEU A 109 -19.84 1.19 2.67
N PRO A 110 -20.40 0.24 1.91
CA PRO A 110 -20.11 0.10 0.49
C PRO A 110 -20.63 1.30 -0.30
N PHE A 111 -19.87 1.74 -1.31
CA PHE A 111 -20.14 2.89 -2.20
C PHE A 111 -21.40 2.77 -3.10
N ASN A 112 -22.31 1.83 -2.82
CA ASN A 112 -23.49 1.56 -3.66
C ASN A 112 -24.71 2.47 -3.36
N VAL A 113 -24.56 3.47 -2.49
CA VAL A 113 -25.61 4.46 -2.21
C VAL A 113 -25.08 5.82 -2.67
N SER A 114 -25.91 6.63 -3.32
CA SER A 114 -25.65 8.04 -3.67
C SER A 114 -25.48 8.92 -2.41
N ALA A 115 -24.52 8.56 -1.55
CA ALA A 115 -24.17 9.26 -0.34
C ALA A 115 -23.12 10.32 -0.68
N CYS A 116 -23.40 11.57 -0.34
CA CYS A 116 -22.39 12.61 -0.35
C CYS A 116 -21.55 12.46 0.93
N PHE A 117 -20.22 12.47 0.82
CA PHE A 117 -19.34 12.37 1.98
C PHE A 117 -18.72 13.74 2.30
N ARG A 118 -18.76 14.14 3.57
CA ARG A 118 -18.00 15.29 4.07
C ARG A 118 -16.86 14.79 4.94
N PHE A 119 -15.65 15.18 4.58
CA PHE A 119 -14.45 14.91 5.38
C PHE A 119 -13.96 16.21 6.02
N GLN A 120 -13.51 16.11 7.27
CA GLN A 120 -12.96 17.22 8.02
C GLN A 120 -11.71 16.75 8.75
N ALA A 121 -10.65 17.54 8.69
CA ALA A 121 -9.47 17.32 9.50
C ALA A 121 -9.69 17.92 10.90
N ASP A 122 -9.26 17.20 11.94
CA ASP A 122 -9.30 17.66 13.33
C ASP A 122 -8.26 18.75 13.61
N LYS A 123 -7.21 18.80 12.78
CA LYS A 123 -6.13 19.79 12.80
C LYS A 123 -5.86 20.28 11.38
N ASN A 124 -4.66 20.81 11.13
CA ASN A 124 -4.25 21.36 9.84
C ASN A 124 -4.04 20.31 8.73
N HIS A 125 -4.08 19.01 9.04
CA HIS A 125 -3.80 17.94 8.08
C HIS A 125 -4.82 16.82 8.21
N GLY A 126 -5.28 16.30 7.07
CA GLY A 126 -6.13 15.13 6.99
C GLY A 126 -5.82 14.29 5.76
N ALA A 127 -6.16 13.02 5.80
CA ALA A 127 -5.97 12.09 4.70
C ALA A 127 -7.17 11.16 4.59
N VAL A 128 -7.58 10.88 3.36
CA VAL A 128 -8.69 9.99 3.04
C VAL A 128 -8.32 9.16 1.83
N LEU A 129 -8.53 7.85 1.89
CA LEU A 129 -8.49 6.95 0.75
C LEU A 129 -9.92 6.57 0.36
N LEU A 130 -10.26 6.88 -0.89
CA LEU A 130 -11.51 6.49 -1.54
C LEU A 130 -11.16 5.57 -2.72
N THR A 131 -11.88 4.47 -2.86
CA THR A 131 -11.69 3.55 -3.97
C THR A 131 -13.03 2.97 -4.38
N SER A 132 -13.27 2.87 -5.69
CA SER A 132 -14.33 2.02 -6.22
C SER A 132 -13.97 0.56 -5.95
N GLY A 133 -14.94 -0.24 -5.50
CA GLY A 133 -14.73 -1.68 -5.34
C GLY A 133 -14.73 -2.42 -6.69
N PRO A 134 -14.25 -3.69 -6.72
CA PRO A 134 -13.65 -4.43 -5.61
C PRO A 134 -12.14 -4.15 -5.45
N VAL A 135 -11.69 -4.00 -4.21
CA VAL A 135 -10.27 -4.02 -3.82
C VAL A 135 -9.82 -5.48 -3.70
N VAL A 136 -8.65 -5.80 -4.23
CA VAL A 136 -8.07 -7.14 -4.14
C VAL A 136 -6.91 -7.10 -3.16
N HIS A 137 -6.97 -7.94 -2.13
CA HIS A 137 -5.91 -8.12 -1.15
C HIS A 137 -5.12 -9.39 -1.46
N GLU A 138 -3.83 -9.23 -1.72
CA GLU A 138 -2.90 -10.31 -2.02
C GLU A 138 -1.73 -10.30 -1.05
N ARG A 139 -1.27 -11.47 -0.60
CA ARG A 139 -0.16 -11.57 0.36
C ARG A 139 0.50 -12.93 0.40
N TYR A 140 1.65 -13.01 1.04
CA TYR A 140 2.23 -14.26 1.51
C TYR A 140 1.77 -14.61 2.94
N TYR A 141 1.84 -15.89 3.30
CA TYR A 141 1.61 -16.34 4.67
C TYR A 141 2.75 -15.96 5.62
N HIS A 142 3.99 -16.11 5.14
CA HIS A 142 5.20 -15.97 5.95
C HIS A 142 6.16 -14.98 5.30
N LYS A 143 6.87 -14.20 6.12
CA LYS A 143 7.85 -13.21 5.65
C LYS A 143 9.28 -13.70 5.80
N GLU A 144 9.49 -14.76 6.58
CA GLU A 144 10.80 -15.31 6.92
C GLU A 144 11.63 -15.67 5.68
N PRO A 145 11.09 -16.34 4.64
CA PRO A 145 11.84 -16.62 3.42
C PRO A 145 12.30 -15.34 2.70
N LEU A 146 11.45 -14.31 2.68
CA LEU A 146 11.74 -13.01 2.05
C LEU A 146 12.87 -12.30 2.77
N LEU A 147 12.86 -12.32 4.10
CA LEU A 147 13.91 -11.72 4.92
C LEU A 147 15.24 -12.45 4.77
N GLN A 148 15.22 -13.79 4.71
CA GLN A 148 16.43 -14.59 4.47
C GLN A 148 17.01 -14.31 3.09
N TRP A 149 16.16 -14.26 2.06
CA TRP A 149 16.55 -13.92 0.70
C TRP A 149 17.17 -12.53 0.62
N MET A 150 16.57 -11.53 1.29
CA MET A 150 17.11 -10.17 1.35
C MET A 150 18.53 -10.16 1.92
N LYS A 151 18.78 -10.87 3.02
CA LYS A 151 20.11 -10.94 3.64
C LYS A 151 21.16 -11.56 2.72
N GLN A 152 20.78 -12.57 1.94
CA GLN A 152 21.69 -13.25 1.00
C GLN A 152 22.02 -12.37 -0.21
N ASN A 153 21.03 -11.60 -0.69
CA ASN A 153 21.15 -10.85 -1.95
C ASN A 153 21.49 -9.36 -1.76
N ALA A 154 21.43 -8.81 -0.54
CA ALA A 154 21.63 -7.38 -0.25
C ALA A 154 22.93 -6.81 -0.86
N LYS A 155 24.04 -7.54 -0.76
CA LYS A 155 25.33 -7.09 -1.33
C LYS A 155 25.28 -6.98 -2.85
N ASN A 156 24.66 -7.95 -3.52
CA ASN A 156 24.54 -7.96 -4.98
C ASN A 156 23.57 -6.87 -5.46
N ILE A 157 22.45 -6.67 -4.76
CA ILE A 157 21.49 -5.62 -5.04
C ILE A 157 22.14 -4.25 -4.94
N VAL A 158 22.86 -3.98 -3.86
CA VAL A 158 23.56 -2.70 -3.65
C VAL A 158 24.67 -2.47 -4.68
N LYS A 159 25.22 -3.54 -5.26
CA LYS A 159 26.22 -3.45 -6.34
C LYS A 159 25.56 -3.12 -7.69
N SER A 160 24.40 -3.72 -8.00
CA SER A 160 23.69 -3.51 -9.27
C SER A 160 22.77 -2.29 -9.28
N HIS A 161 22.23 -1.91 -8.12
CA HIS A 161 21.32 -0.78 -7.91
C HIS A 161 21.82 0.04 -6.70
N PRO A 162 22.87 0.88 -6.89
CA PRO A 162 23.48 1.66 -5.80
C PRO A 162 22.50 2.60 -5.09
N GLU A 163 21.46 3.06 -5.77
CA GLU A 163 20.39 3.95 -5.25
C GLU A 163 19.68 3.35 -4.03
N VAL A 164 19.66 2.01 -3.93
CA VAL A 164 19.11 1.28 -2.79
C VAL A 164 19.82 1.64 -1.47
N ARG A 165 21.09 2.09 -1.51
CA ARG A 165 21.80 2.53 -0.29
C ARG A 165 21.15 3.74 0.36
N GLU A 166 20.64 4.65 -0.45
CA GLU A 166 20.05 5.91 -0.01
C GLU A 166 18.55 5.75 0.24
N ASN A 167 17.88 5.00 -0.64
CA ASN A 167 16.43 4.88 -0.67
C ASN A 167 15.86 3.68 0.11
N GLY A 168 16.71 2.68 0.40
CA GLY A 168 16.31 1.43 1.01
C GLY A 168 15.63 0.46 0.04
N LEU A 169 15.77 -0.84 0.32
CA LEU A 169 15.14 -1.91 -0.47
C LEU A 169 13.79 -2.27 0.12
N TRP A 170 12.78 -2.39 -0.74
CA TRP A 170 11.46 -2.88 -0.40
C TRP A 170 11.23 -4.24 -1.04
N ILE A 171 10.62 -5.15 -0.27
CA ILE A 171 10.03 -6.39 -0.78
C ILE A 171 8.55 -6.32 -0.46
N ILE A 172 7.72 -6.39 -1.50
CA ILE A 172 6.28 -6.33 -1.33
C ILE A 172 5.82 -7.68 -0.78
N THR A 173 5.19 -7.65 0.39
CA THR A 173 4.71 -8.87 1.08
C THR A 173 3.19 -8.99 1.07
N SER A 174 2.51 -7.86 0.88
CA SER A 174 1.07 -7.71 0.87
C SER A 174 0.71 -6.42 0.14
N THR A 175 -0.37 -6.46 -0.64
CA THR A 175 -1.00 -5.31 -1.31
C THR A 175 -2.49 -5.38 -1.16
#